data_AF-A0A8J7QB68-F1
#
_entry.id   AF-A0A8J7QB68-F1
#
_cell.length_a   1.000
_cell.length_b   1.000
_cell.length_c   1.000
_cell.angle_alpha   90.00
_cell.angle_beta   90.00
_cell.angle_gamma   90.00
#
_symmetry.space_group_name_H-M   'P 1'
#
loop_
_entity.id
_entity.type
_entity.pdbx_description
1 polymer ?
#
loop_
_entity_poly.entity_id
_entity_poly.type
_entity_poly.pdbx_seq_one_letter_code
_entity_poly.pdbx_strand_id
1 'polypeptide(L)'
;MNINELPKEQLLLLLKQKPETWNQLRKAFPDYVPNLSKQDLGGCDLSGVDLSKVNFIRANLNGANLSKCRLNSANLINAELAGVNFSGATLTDANLQNANLAGANFNRVELSRVNFTGATLRGALLNRVDLAQATLLNADLSDANLLHADLSQAHMEGARLVNANCTHADLTGVHAAQCDFSGAILNEARLHEAALAKASFHLANLSWADLSKADLRGARFVKSDLGEADLSEAVLEDATFEEAVMRGADLSGASLVGARLFRSVLDNVHFEETRFGETWLVNTSLAGAEGTGNSLFLAPCSLDHRTLLRSPGLAKSFLQGAGLPDVFFESVAQARVSYCACYLAYSNYSGPDSELAERLVEGLHREGIRCWLVPYESREQAGAQNRIANNRRGLEPLVVIVSPHSLYSDWLKSEVLHGYFLAQKVGRRLVLPVSVLDDDELAEWQAVDPKSGVDAAVSMREGGVPSMGEWREDELFAFAVKNLADKIRAAAKG
;
A
#
# COMPACT_ATOMS: atom_id res chain seq x y z
N MET A 1 29.44 3.04 -56.97
CA MET A 1 28.24 2.41 -56.37
C MET A 1 27.57 3.46 -55.51
N ASN A 2 26.27 3.73 -55.73
CA ASN A 2 25.55 4.69 -54.88
C ASN A 2 25.36 4.04 -53.50
N ILE A 3 25.96 4.60 -52.45
CA ILE A 3 25.89 4.03 -51.09
C ILE A 3 24.44 3.94 -50.58
N ASN A 4 23.56 4.80 -51.09
CA ASN A 4 22.14 4.80 -50.80
C ASN A 4 21.36 3.62 -51.42
N GLU A 5 21.99 2.86 -52.33
CA GLU A 5 21.37 1.73 -53.02
C GLU A 5 21.93 0.36 -52.59
N LEU A 6 22.75 0.33 -51.53
CA LEU A 6 23.27 -0.95 -51.00
C LEU A 6 22.11 -1.85 -50.56
N PRO A 7 22.00 -3.09 -51.08
CA PRO A 7 20.99 -4.05 -50.65
C PRO A 7 21.13 -4.39 -49.16
N LYS A 8 19.99 -4.69 -48.51
CA LYS A 8 19.97 -5.04 -47.08
C LYS A 8 20.85 -6.24 -46.76
N GLU A 9 20.93 -7.21 -47.67
CA GLU A 9 21.74 -8.43 -47.53
C GLU A 9 23.23 -8.09 -47.45
N GLN A 10 23.69 -7.12 -48.26
CA GLN A 10 25.09 -6.67 -48.22
C GLN A 10 25.38 -5.89 -46.93
N LEU A 11 24.45 -5.03 -46.49
CA LEU A 11 24.59 -4.32 -45.22
C LEU A 11 24.62 -5.30 -44.03
N LEU A 12 23.78 -6.33 -44.05
CA LEU A 12 23.71 -7.36 -43.02
C LEU A 12 25.02 -8.17 -42.98
N LEU A 13 25.56 -8.54 -44.14
CA LEU A 13 26.83 -9.24 -44.25
C LEU A 13 27.99 -8.39 -43.71
N LEU A 14 28.03 -7.11 -44.09
CA LEU A 14 29.04 -6.16 -43.61
C LEU A 14 28.99 -6.04 -42.09
N LEU A 15 27.79 -5.87 -41.54
CA LEU A 15 27.58 -5.69 -40.10
C LEU A 15 27.93 -6.94 -39.30
N LYS A 16 27.52 -8.13 -39.76
CA LYS A 16 27.72 -9.40 -39.03
C LYS A 16 29.15 -9.94 -39.13
N GLN A 17 29.84 -9.71 -40.25
CA GLN A 17 31.14 -10.36 -40.51
C GLN A 17 32.33 -9.40 -40.52
N LYS A 18 32.11 -8.10 -40.69
CA LYS A 18 33.18 -7.10 -40.87
C LYS A 18 32.84 -5.77 -40.16
N PRO A 19 32.66 -5.78 -38.82
CA PRO A 19 32.28 -4.59 -38.05
C PRO A 19 33.28 -3.43 -38.19
N GLU A 20 34.57 -3.71 -38.41
CA GLU A 20 35.59 -2.69 -38.65
C GLU A 20 35.37 -1.98 -40.00
N THR A 21 35.00 -2.76 -41.03
CA THR A 21 34.68 -2.20 -42.35
C THR A 21 33.38 -1.39 -42.29
N TRP A 22 32.40 -1.83 -41.50
CA TRP A 22 31.20 -1.05 -41.21
C TRP A 22 31.56 0.30 -40.58
N ASN A 23 32.38 0.30 -39.52
CA ASN A 23 32.78 1.53 -38.84
C ASN A 23 33.58 2.48 -39.76
N GLN A 24 34.44 1.95 -40.63
CA GLN A 24 35.12 2.75 -41.66
C GLN A 24 34.14 3.38 -42.65
N LEU A 25 33.12 2.63 -43.08
CA LEU A 25 32.04 3.14 -43.93
C LEU A 25 31.24 4.25 -43.23
N ARG A 26 30.90 4.09 -41.95
CA ARG A 26 30.21 5.13 -41.17
C ARG A 26 31.05 6.40 -41.07
N LYS A 27 32.36 6.27 -40.86
CA LYS A 27 33.28 7.40 -40.81
C LYS A 27 33.41 8.12 -42.16
N ALA A 28 33.42 7.38 -43.26
CA ALA A 28 33.51 7.94 -44.61
C ALA A 28 32.19 8.62 -45.06
N PHE A 29 31.04 8.18 -44.54
CA PHE A 29 29.71 8.66 -44.93
C PHE A 29 28.82 8.94 -43.70
N PRO A 30 29.08 10.03 -42.95
CA PRO A 30 28.38 10.35 -41.70
C PRO A 30 26.88 10.69 -41.87
N ASP A 31 26.48 11.11 -43.06
CA ASP A 31 25.09 11.44 -43.41
C ASP A 31 24.30 10.26 -43.96
N TYR A 32 24.98 9.14 -44.24
CA TYR A 32 24.31 7.94 -44.70
C TYR A 32 23.44 7.35 -43.57
N VAL A 33 22.22 6.93 -43.91
CA VAL A 33 21.25 6.32 -42.99
C VAL A 33 20.99 4.88 -43.47
N PRO A 34 21.68 3.87 -42.92
CA PRO A 34 21.48 2.49 -43.32
C PRO A 34 20.08 1.98 -42.95
N ASN A 35 19.48 1.16 -43.82
CA ASN A 35 18.16 0.56 -43.57
C ASN A 35 18.26 -0.95 -43.32
N LEU A 36 18.12 -1.34 -42.06
CA LEU A 36 18.07 -2.73 -41.59
C LEU A 36 16.70 -3.08 -40.97
N SER A 37 15.64 -2.39 -41.39
CA SER A 37 14.28 -2.69 -40.93
C SER A 37 13.88 -4.12 -41.25
N LYS A 38 13.18 -4.77 -40.31
CA LYS A 38 12.69 -6.15 -40.39
C LYS A 38 13.77 -7.22 -40.55
N GLN A 39 15.04 -6.89 -40.28
CA GLN A 39 16.13 -7.86 -40.38
C GLN A 39 16.32 -8.62 -39.08
N ASP A 40 16.90 -9.82 -39.19
CA ASP A 40 17.24 -10.67 -38.05
C ASP A 40 18.73 -10.54 -37.70
N LEU A 41 18.98 -9.99 -36.52
CA LEU A 41 20.26 -9.75 -35.86
C LEU A 41 20.27 -10.37 -34.45
N GLY A 42 19.32 -11.26 -34.15
CA GLY A 42 19.23 -11.93 -32.85
C GLY A 42 20.53 -12.66 -32.49
N GLY A 43 20.96 -12.53 -31.23
CA GLY A 43 22.16 -13.16 -30.69
C GLY A 43 23.49 -12.73 -31.30
N CYS A 44 23.49 -11.76 -32.23
CA CYS A 44 24.73 -11.30 -32.87
C CYS A 44 25.59 -10.49 -31.89
N ASP A 45 26.92 -10.65 -32.01
CA ASP A 45 27.86 -9.73 -31.36
C ASP A 45 28.14 -8.55 -32.28
N LEU A 46 27.64 -7.38 -31.88
CA LEU A 46 27.80 -6.13 -32.61
C LEU A 46 28.51 -5.10 -31.72
N SER A 47 29.21 -5.53 -30.68
CA SER A 47 29.80 -4.63 -29.69
C SER A 47 30.76 -3.61 -30.32
N GLY A 48 30.67 -2.35 -29.85
CA GLY A 48 31.52 -1.25 -30.33
C GLY A 48 31.20 -0.75 -31.75
N VAL A 49 30.13 -1.21 -32.38
CA VAL A 49 29.77 -0.78 -33.74
C VAL A 49 29.05 0.58 -33.72
N ASP A 50 29.35 1.41 -34.72
CA ASP A 50 28.62 2.66 -34.97
C ASP A 50 27.30 2.38 -35.72
N LEU A 51 26.23 2.27 -34.96
CA LEU A 51 24.86 2.06 -35.42
C LEU A 51 24.04 3.36 -35.39
N SER A 52 24.70 4.53 -35.33
CA SER A 52 24.02 5.82 -35.26
C SER A 52 23.14 6.03 -36.49
N LYS A 53 21.93 6.57 -36.30
CA LYS A 53 20.91 6.82 -37.34
C LYS A 53 20.39 5.57 -38.09
N VAL A 54 20.81 4.36 -37.75
CA VAL A 54 20.37 3.16 -38.48
C VAL A 54 18.86 2.94 -38.27
N ASN A 55 18.16 2.58 -39.34
CA ASN A 55 16.76 2.19 -39.28
C ASN A 55 16.65 0.68 -38.98
N PHE A 56 16.25 0.36 -37.76
CA PHE A 56 15.96 -0.97 -37.21
C PHE A 56 14.46 -1.19 -36.96
N ILE A 57 13.56 -0.46 -37.63
CA ILE A 57 12.11 -0.64 -37.44
C ILE A 57 11.74 -2.11 -37.61
N ARG A 58 11.10 -2.69 -36.59
CA ARG A 58 10.68 -4.11 -36.56
C ARG A 58 11.81 -5.12 -36.75
N ALA A 59 13.07 -4.75 -36.51
CA ALA A 59 14.19 -5.68 -36.54
C ALA A 59 14.15 -6.61 -35.31
N ASN A 60 14.67 -7.83 -35.47
CA ASN A 60 14.92 -8.75 -34.36
C ASN A 60 16.38 -8.59 -33.90
N LEU A 61 16.56 -8.16 -32.66
CA LEU A 61 17.85 -7.97 -31.98
C LEU A 61 17.83 -8.68 -30.61
N ASN A 62 16.91 -9.62 -30.40
CA ASN A 62 16.80 -10.39 -29.15
C ASN A 62 18.14 -11.05 -28.79
N GLY A 63 18.59 -10.83 -27.56
CA GLY A 63 19.84 -11.36 -27.03
C GLY A 63 21.12 -10.87 -27.73
N ALA A 64 21.05 -9.86 -28.60
CA ALA A 64 22.24 -9.31 -29.25
C ALA A 64 23.16 -8.60 -28.23
N ASN A 65 24.47 -8.62 -28.50
CA ASN A 65 25.43 -7.82 -27.75
C ASN A 65 25.64 -6.49 -28.48
N LEU A 66 25.03 -5.43 -27.96
CA LEU A 66 25.18 -4.05 -28.42
C LEU A 66 26.01 -3.21 -27.44
N SER A 67 26.83 -3.85 -26.61
CA SER A 67 27.65 -3.13 -25.63
C SER A 67 28.62 -2.19 -26.32
N LYS A 68 28.80 -0.99 -25.76
CA LYS A 68 29.67 0.07 -26.29
C LYS A 68 29.34 0.56 -27.71
N CYS A 69 28.17 0.19 -28.25
CA CYS A 69 27.73 0.70 -29.55
C CYS A 69 27.35 2.18 -29.48
N ARG A 70 27.47 2.87 -30.63
CA ARG A 70 26.84 4.19 -30.81
C ARG A 70 25.52 4.00 -31.52
N LEU A 71 24.41 4.33 -30.88
CA LEU A 71 23.05 4.15 -31.40
C LEU A 71 22.29 5.49 -31.42
N ASN A 72 23.02 6.61 -31.36
CA ASN A 72 22.44 7.94 -31.33
C ASN A 72 21.52 8.14 -32.56
N SER A 73 20.31 8.61 -32.30
CA SER A 73 19.27 8.81 -33.32
C SER A 73 18.89 7.55 -34.13
N ALA A 74 19.20 6.35 -33.65
CA ALA A 74 18.74 5.10 -34.29
C ALA A 74 17.22 4.96 -34.17
N ASN A 75 16.59 4.37 -35.18
CA ASN A 75 15.15 4.14 -35.20
C ASN A 75 14.85 2.66 -34.95
N LEU A 76 14.41 2.34 -33.74
CA LEU A 76 14.13 1.00 -33.22
C LEU A 76 12.63 0.81 -32.93
N ILE A 77 11.76 1.56 -33.63
CA ILE A 77 10.30 1.47 -33.44
C ILE A 77 9.81 0.03 -33.68
N ASN A 78 9.07 -0.52 -32.71
CA ASN A 78 8.59 -1.91 -32.69
C ASN A 78 9.70 -2.97 -32.87
N ALA A 79 10.95 -2.68 -32.50
CA ALA A 79 12.02 -3.68 -32.55
C ALA A 79 11.90 -4.69 -31.39
N GLU A 80 12.31 -5.93 -31.65
CA GLU A 80 12.42 -6.98 -30.63
C GLU A 80 13.84 -6.96 -30.06
N LEU A 81 13.99 -6.60 -28.79
CA LEU A 81 15.25 -6.33 -28.09
C LEU A 81 15.31 -7.04 -26.72
N ALA A 82 14.53 -8.10 -26.53
CA ALA A 82 14.49 -8.83 -25.27
C ALA A 82 15.87 -9.40 -24.93
N GLY A 83 16.33 -9.19 -23.70
CA GLY A 83 17.63 -9.65 -23.20
C GLY A 83 18.85 -9.04 -23.89
N VAL A 84 18.69 -7.96 -24.67
CA VAL A 84 19.81 -7.30 -25.35
C VAL A 84 20.77 -6.66 -24.33
N ASN A 85 22.06 -6.68 -24.63
CA ASN A 85 23.08 -6.01 -23.82
C ASN A 85 23.46 -4.65 -24.42
N PHE A 86 23.03 -3.55 -23.80
CA PHE A 86 23.43 -2.19 -24.15
C PHE A 86 24.54 -1.62 -23.28
N SER A 87 25.15 -2.39 -22.37
CA SER A 87 26.11 -1.83 -21.40
C SER A 87 27.18 -0.93 -22.04
N GLY A 88 27.27 0.30 -21.55
CA GLY A 88 28.19 1.33 -22.04
C GLY A 88 27.92 1.86 -23.46
N ALA A 89 26.78 1.53 -24.07
CA ALA A 89 26.34 2.14 -25.32
C ALA A 89 25.84 3.58 -25.11
N THR A 90 25.69 4.32 -26.21
CA THR A 90 25.02 5.63 -26.22
C THR A 90 23.78 5.56 -27.10
N LEU A 91 22.61 5.96 -26.59
CA LEU A 91 21.36 5.94 -27.34
C LEU A 91 20.69 7.31 -27.42
N THR A 92 21.40 8.40 -27.14
CA THR A 92 20.85 9.76 -27.14
C THR A 92 19.99 10.03 -28.39
N ASP A 93 18.77 10.54 -28.18
CA ASP A 93 17.78 10.84 -29.21
C ASP A 93 17.32 9.62 -30.07
N ALA A 94 17.58 8.38 -29.64
CA ALA A 94 17.06 7.18 -30.29
C ALA A 94 15.54 7.02 -30.07
N ASN A 95 14.89 6.36 -31.02
CA ASN A 95 13.45 6.08 -30.95
C ASN A 95 13.20 4.58 -30.73
N LEU A 96 12.77 4.22 -29.53
CA LEU A 96 12.44 2.88 -29.05
C LEU A 96 10.92 2.72 -28.79
N GLN A 97 10.10 3.52 -29.46
CA GLN A 97 8.65 3.45 -29.30
C GLN A 97 8.14 2.03 -29.59
N ASN A 98 7.33 1.51 -28.67
CA ASN A 98 6.75 0.16 -28.70
C ASN A 98 7.79 -0.98 -28.83
N ALA A 99 9.07 -0.73 -28.52
CA ALA A 99 10.08 -1.77 -28.55
C ALA A 99 9.92 -2.75 -27.36
N ASN A 100 10.27 -4.01 -27.58
CA ASN A 100 10.30 -5.02 -26.53
C ASN A 100 11.72 -5.13 -25.94
N LEU A 101 11.93 -4.57 -24.76
CA LEU A 101 13.19 -4.48 -24.03
C LEU A 101 13.19 -5.31 -22.74
N ALA A 102 12.32 -6.33 -22.65
CA ALA A 102 12.22 -7.15 -21.46
C ALA A 102 13.58 -7.77 -21.10
N GLY A 103 14.03 -7.58 -19.86
CA GLY A 103 15.32 -8.06 -19.37
C GLY A 103 16.56 -7.45 -20.02
N ALA A 104 16.42 -6.35 -20.78
CA ALA A 104 17.56 -5.67 -21.40
C ALA A 104 18.51 -5.09 -20.34
N ASN A 105 19.82 -5.09 -20.65
CA ASN A 105 20.84 -4.53 -19.78
C ASN A 105 21.27 -3.14 -20.25
N PHE A 106 20.87 -2.12 -19.51
CA PHE A 106 21.15 -0.70 -19.71
C PHE A 106 22.08 -0.10 -18.64
N ASN A 107 22.80 -0.93 -17.88
CA ASN A 107 23.66 -0.42 -16.82
C ASN A 107 24.68 0.58 -17.36
N ARG A 108 24.70 1.81 -16.80
CA ARG A 108 25.59 2.92 -17.18
C ARG A 108 25.46 3.36 -18.64
N VAL A 109 24.25 3.36 -19.18
CA VAL A 109 23.96 3.81 -20.55
C VAL A 109 23.47 5.26 -20.52
N GLU A 110 23.83 6.03 -21.55
CA GLU A 110 23.27 7.36 -21.80
C GLU A 110 21.96 7.22 -22.60
N LEU A 111 20.83 7.37 -21.91
CA LEU A 111 19.46 7.30 -22.45
C LEU A 111 18.74 8.66 -22.41
N SER A 112 19.47 9.77 -22.22
CA SER A 112 18.89 11.11 -22.20
C SER A 112 18.07 11.37 -23.47
N ARG A 113 16.85 11.88 -23.33
CA ARG A 113 15.92 12.21 -24.45
C ARG A 113 15.53 11.03 -25.35
N VAL A 114 15.72 9.79 -24.91
CA VAL A 114 15.25 8.61 -25.65
C VAL A 114 13.74 8.51 -25.62
N ASN A 115 13.12 8.11 -26.73
CA ASN A 115 11.69 7.84 -26.78
C ASN A 115 11.39 6.36 -26.54
N PHE A 116 10.90 6.03 -25.35
CA PHE A 116 10.39 4.73 -24.91
C PHE A 116 8.85 4.66 -24.87
N THR A 117 8.13 5.54 -25.58
CA THR A 117 6.65 5.53 -25.56
C THR A 117 6.10 4.14 -25.85
N GLY A 118 5.30 3.59 -24.94
CA GLY A 118 4.70 2.25 -25.05
C GLY A 118 5.70 1.08 -25.06
N ALA A 119 6.97 1.30 -24.73
CA ALA A 119 7.98 0.25 -24.71
C ALA A 119 7.81 -0.69 -23.50
N THR A 120 8.20 -1.96 -23.66
CA THR A 120 8.22 -2.94 -22.57
C THR A 120 9.63 -3.07 -22.00
N LEU A 121 9.88 -2.53 -20.81
CA LEU A 121 11.15 -2.59 -20.08
C LEU A 121 11.08 -3.51 -18.85
N ARG A 122 10.17 -4.49 -18.85
CA ARG A 122 9.97 -5.38 -17.70
C ARG A 122 11.26 -6.09 -17.29
N GLY A 123 11.63 -6.00 -16.01
CA GLY A 123 12.84 -6.61 -15.49
C GLY A 123 14.15 -6.06 -16.08
N ALA A 124 14.13 -4.92 -16.77
CA ALA A 124 15.33 -4.31 -17.33
C ALA A 124 16.29 -3.84 -16.24
N LEU A 125 17.60 -3.93 -16.52
CA LEU A 125 18.66 -3.47 -15.61
C LEU A 125 19.05 -2.05 -16.00
N LEU A 126 18.58 -1.06 -15.24
CA LEU A 126 18.72 0.38 -15.49
C LEU A 126 19.51 1.06 -14.34
N ASN A 127 20.48 0.35 -13.75
CA ASN A 127 21.24 0.88 -12.61
C ASN A 127 22.15 2.02 -13.10
N ARG A 128 22.09 3.18 -12.41
CA ARG A 128 22.93 4.36 -12.72
C ARG A 128 22.85 4.77 -14.19
N VAL A 129 21.64 4.70 -14.75
CA VAL A 129 21.36 5.12 -16.12
C VAL A 129 20.97 6.60 -16.14
N ASP A 130 21.33 7.31 -17.19
CA ASP A 130 20.82 8.65 -17.46
C ASP A 130 19.58 8.55 -18.35
N LEU A 131 18.40 8.72 -17.77
CA LEU A 131 17.09 8.82 -18.41
C LEU A 131 16.54 10.27 -18.34
N ALA A 132 17.40 11.27 -18.09
CA ALA A 132 16.97 12.64 -17.96
C ALA A 132 16.24 13.08 -19.25
N GLN A 133 15.06 13.70 -19.07
CA GLN A 133 14.21 14.16 -20.17
C GLN A 133 13.77 13.06 -21.17
N ALA A 134 13.87 11.77 -20.80
CA ALA A 134 13.38 10.69 -21.63
C ALA A 134 11.84 10.67 -21.69
N THR A 135 11.29 10.12 -22.78
CA THR A 135 9.84 9.94 -22.96
C THR A 135 9.47 8.50 -22.69
N LEU A 136 8.84 8.22 -21.55
CA LEU A 136 8.40 6.91 -21.06
C LEU A 136 6.87 6.79 -21.01
N LEU A 137 6.14 7.59 -21.79
CA LEU A 137 4.68 7.60 -21.81
C LEU A 137 4.11 6.19 -22.03
N ASN A 138 3.26 5.73 -21.11
CA ASN A 138 2.68 4.38 -21.12
C ASN A 138 3.69 3.22 -21.22
N ALA A 139 4.96 3.44 -20.87
CA ALA A 139 5.96 2.39 -20.85
C ALA A 139 5.75 1.44 -19.66
N ASP A 140 6.14 0.19 -19.83
CA ASP A 140 6.06 -0.83 -18.77
C ASP A 140 7.45 -1.13 -18.21
N LEU A 141 7.79 -0.53 -17.07
CA LEU A 141 9.01 -0.76 -16.30
C LEU A 141 8.76 -1.66 -15.08
N SER A 142 7.74 -2.52 -15.11
CA SER A 142 7.46 -3.43 -13.99
C SER A 142 8.68 -4.31 -13.69
N ASP A 143 9.01 -4.47 -12.41
CA ASP A 143 10.16 -5.24 -11.91
C ASP A 143 11.54 -4.72 -12.40
N ALA A 144 11.61 -3.53 -13.01
CA ALA A 144 12.87 -2.95 -13.47
C ALA A 144 13.73 -2.46 -12.30
N ASN A 145 15.05 -2.49 -12.49
CA ASN A 145 16.00 -2.00 -11.50
C ASN A 145 16.57 -0.64 -11.92
N LEU A 146 16.06 0.43 -11.32
CA LEU A 146 16.38 1.85 -11.51
C LEU A 146 17.22 2.43 -10.36
N LEU A 147 17.96 1.58 -9.62
CA LEU A 147 18.80 2.02 -8.52
C LEU A 147 19.79 3.11 -8.97
N HIS A 148 19.74 4.28 -8.32
CA HIS A 148 20.51 5.48 -8.68
C HIS A 148 20.33 5.98 -10.13
N ALA A 149 19.20 5.67 -10.78
CA ALA A 149 18.90 6.22 -12.11
C ALA A 149 18.56 7.71 -12.02
N ASP A 150 18.92 8.47 -13.05
CA ASP A 150 18.46 9.85 -13.23
C ASP A 150 17.27 9.86 -14.20
N LEU A 151 16.07 10.11 -13.69
CA LEU A 151 14.83 10.33 -14.44
C LEU A 151 14.36 11.78 -14.33
N SER A 152 15.26 12.72 -14.00
CA SER A 152 14.89 14.12 -13.83
C SER A 152 14.23 14.66 -15.10
N GLN A 153 13.10 15.37 -14.91
CA GLN A 153 12.30 15.95 -15.99
C GLN A 153 11.81 14.95 -17.06
N ALA A 154 11.81 13.64 -16.77
CA ALA A 154 11.30 12.64 -17.71
C ALA A 154 9.76 12.74 -17.88
N HIS A 155 9.26 12.37 -19.05
CA HIS A 155 7.83 12.33 -19.37
C HIS A 155 7.31 10.91 -19.28
N MET A 156 6.66 10.54 -18.18
CA MET A 156 6.28 9.17 -17.88
C MET A 156 4.78 9.01 -17.57
N GLU A 157 3.92 9.94 -18.00
CA GLU A 157 2.46 9.81 -17.80
C GLU A 157 1.94 8.41 -18.22
N GLY A 158 1.17 7.79 -17.32
CA GLY A 158 0.61 6.46 -17.50
C GLY A 158 1.61 5.29 -17.47
N ALA A 159 2.89 5.54 -17.17
CA ALA A 159 3.89 4.47 -17.07
C ALA A 159 3.62 3.53 -15.88
N ARG A 160 4.06 2.28 -16.01
CA ARG A 160 3.95 1.25 -14.98
C ARG A 160 5.33 0.96 -14.39
N LEU A 161 5.46 1.14 -13.09
CA LEU A 161 6.67 0.88 -12.29
C LEU A 161 6.37 -0.11 -11.16
N VAL A 162 5.46 -1.06 -11.43
CA VAL A 162 5.03 -2.03 -10.42
C VAL A 162 6.24 -2.85 -9.96
N ASN A 163 6.47 -2.90 -8.65
CA ASN A 163 7.64 -3.53 -8.02
C ASN A 163 9.02 -3.03 -8.52
N ALA A 164 9.09 -1.89 -9.20
CA ALA A 164 10.36 -1.37 -9.66
C ALA A 164 11.22 -0.91 -8.47
N ASN A 165 12.54 -1.12 -8.57
CA ASN A 165 13.48 -0.59 -7.58
C ASN A 165 13.99 0.79 -8.04
N CYS A 166 13.46 1.84 -7.43
CA CYS A 166 13.83 3.24 -7.66
C CYS A 166 14.59 3.84 -6.46
N THR A 167 15.25 3.01 -5.64
CA THR A 167 16.01 3.47 -4.47
C THR A 167 17.09 4.48 -4.91
N HIS A 168 17.15 5.63 -4.23
CA HIS A 168 18.04 6.76 -4.58
C HIS A 168 17.94 7.27 -6.03
N ALA A 169 16.85 6.99 -6.76
CA ALA A 169 16.65 7.54 -8.09
C ALA A 169 16.34 9.05 -8.01
N ASP A 170 16.81 9.81 -9.00
CA ASP A 170 16.44 11.21 -9.16
C ASP A 170 15.22 11.30 -10.09
N LEU A 171 14.07 11.67 -9.55
CA LEU A 171 12.81 11.92 -10.26
C LEU A 171 12.40 13.40 -10.12
N THR A 172 13.36 14.30 -9.90
CA THR A 172 13.09 15.73 -9.72
C THR A 172 12.34 16.30 -10.93
N GLY A 173 11.19 16.91 -10.69
CA GLY A 173 10.33 17.54 -11.70
C GLY A 173 9.80 16.56 -12.77
N VAL A 174 9.70 15.28 -12.46
CA VAL A 174 9.19 14.28 -13.41
C VAL A 174 7.70 14.49 -13.71
N HIS A 175 7.29 14.26 -14.96
CA HIS A 175 5.87 14.26 -15.35
C HIS A 175 5.31 12.84 -15.27
N ALA A 176 4.80 12.46 -14.11
CA ALA A 176 4.41 11.10 -13.76
C ALA A 176 2.93 10.98 -13.36
N ALA A 177 2.06 11.82 -13.93
CA ALA A 177 0.63 11.73 -13.73
C ALA A 177 0.10 10.34 -14.12
N GLN A 178 -0.85 9.82 -13.33
CA GLN A 178 -1.48 8.51 -13.55
C GLN A 178 -0.50 7.31 -13.59
N CYS A 179 0.73 7.46 -13.11
CA CYS A 179 1.67 6.35 -13.02
C CYS A 179 1.25 5.31 -11.97
N ASP A 180 1.64 4.06 -12.22
CA ASP A 180 1.44 2.95 -11.29
C ASP A 180 2.78 2.56 -10.64
N PHE A 181 3.03 3.08 -9.44
CA PHE A 181 4.17 2.74 -8.58
C PHE A 181 3.83 1.64 -7.56
N SER A 182 2.81 0.80 -7.82
CA SER A 182 2.38 -0.18 -6.84
C SER A 182 3.51 -1.17 -6.48
N GLY A 183 3.83 -1.32 -5.19
CA GLY A 183 4.93 -2.16 -4.71
C GLY A 183 6.34 -1.63 -5.03
N ALA A 184 6.46 -0.44 -5.63
CA ALA A 184 7.76 0.15 -5.95
C ALA A 184 8.56 0.50 -4.68
N ILE A 185 9.88 0.38 -4.78
CA ILE A 185 10.82 0.76 -3.73
C ILE A 185 11.41 2.11 -4.12
N LEU A 186 10.98 3.17 -3.43
CA LEU A 186 11.33 4.58 -3.65
C LEU A 186 12.05 5.18 -2.43
N ASN A 187 12.62 4.34 -1.57
CA ASN A 187 13.38 4.79 -0.40
C ASN A 187 14.48 5.77 -0.83
N GLU A 188 14.53 6.93 -0.16
CA GLU A 188 15.51 7.99 -0.43
C GLU A 188 15.50 8.49 -1.90
N ALA A 189 14.42 8.28 -2.64
CA ALA A 189 14.26 8.83 -3.98
C ALA A 189 13.96 10.34 -3.92
N ARG A 190 14.42 11.08 -4.93
CA ARG A 190 14.19 12.53 -5.04
C ARG A 190 13.03 12.78 -6.00
N LEU A 191 11.89 13.20 -5.50
CA LEU A 191 10.65 13.52 -6.22
C LEU A 191 10.27 15.00 -6.03
N HIS A 192 11.23 15.86 -5.68
CA HIS A 192 11.04 17.31 -5.57
C HIS A 192 10.37 17.88 -6.83
N GLU A 193 9.31 18.67 -6.65
CA GLU A 193 8.52 19.27 -7.73
C GLU A 193 7.95 18.27 -8.76
N ALA A 194 7.86 16.98 -8.44
CA ALA A 194 7.31 15.97 -9.34
C ALA A 194 5.80 16.17 -9.55
N ALA A 195 5.35 16.01 -10.80
CA ALA A 195 3.94 16.01 -11.16
C ALA A 195 3.37 14.59 -11.12
N LEU A 196 2.77 14.22 -9.99
CA LEU A 196 2.32 12.87 -9.62
C LEU A 196 0.79 12.77 -9.46
N ALA A 197 0.04 13.70 -10.06
CA ALA A 197 -1.41 13.73 -9.97
C ALA A 197 -2.02 12.38 -10.38
N LYS A 198 -2.91 11.85 -9.53
CA LYS A 198 -3.59 10.55 -9.70
C LYS A 198 -2.66 9.33 -9.80
N ALA A 199 -1.39 9.45 -9.41
CA ALA A 199 -0.48 8.31 -9.33
C ALA A 199 -0.92 7.31 -8.23
N SER A 200 -0.54 6.05 -8.39
CA SER A 200 -0.83 4.96 -7.46
C SER A 200 0.44 4.49 -6.77
N PHE A 201 0.46 4.55 -5.44
CA PHE A 201 1.55 4.10 -4.58
C PHE A 201 1.14 2.92 -3.71
N HIS A 202 0.21 2.07 -4.18
CA HIS A 202 -0.28 0.93 -3.40
C HIS A 202 0.88 0.03 -2.97
N LEU A 203 1.05 -0.21 -1.66
CA LEU A 203 2.16 -1.03 -1.11
C LEU A 203 3.58 -0.50 -1.41
N ALA A 204 3.71 0.74 -1.90
CA ALA A 204 5.02 1.31 -2.20
C ALA A 204 5.76 1.73 -0.93
N ASN A 205 7.09 1.69 -0.98
CA ASN A 205 7.95 2.22 0.08
C ASN A 205 8.59 3.53 -0.37
N LEU A 206 8.17 4.65 0.23
CA LEU A 206 8.68 6.00 0.01
C LEU A 206 9.36 6.55 1.28
N SER A 207 9.81 5.69 2.20
CA SER A 207 10.46 6.20 3.43
C SER A 207 11.68 7.05 3.07
N TRP A 208 11.86 8.19 3.73
CA TRP A 208 12.96 9.14 3.47
C TRP A 208 12.97 9.74 2.05
N ALA A 209 11.91 9.58 1.27
CA ALA A 209 11.82 10.20 -0.04
C ALA A 209 11.58 11.71 0.09
N ASP A 210 12.15 12.48 -0.83
CA ASP A 210 11.90 13.92 -0.96
C ASP A 210 10.74 14.12 -1.95
N LEU A 211 9.54 14.40 -1.45
CA LEU A 211 8.32 14.75 -2.20
C LEU A 211 7.99 16.24 -2.04
N SER A 212 8.96 17.06 -1.63
CA SER A 212 8.71 18.48 -1.39
C SER A 212 8.23 19.18 -2.67
N LYS A 213 7.19 20.02 -2.54
CA LYS A 213 6.52 20.73 -3.63
C LYS A 213 5.92 19.83 -4.74
N ALA A 214 5.80 18.53 -4.51
CA ALA A 214 5.20 17.63 -5.49
C ALA A 214 3.69 17.89 -5.65
N ASP A 215 3.19 17.75 -6.88
CA ASP A 215 1.76 17.72 -7.17
C ASP A 215 1.23 16.28 -7.05
N LEU A 216 0.54 16.00 -5.95
CA LEU A 216 0.02 14.69 -5.59
C LEU A 216 -1.51 14.67 -5.61
N ARG A 217 -2.15 15.56 -6.37
CA ARG A 217 -3.62 15.67 -6.40
C ARG A 217 -4.28 14.36 -6.82
N GLY A 218 -5.17 13.86 -5.99
CA GLY A 218 -5.87 12.59 -6.20
C GLY A 218 -4.97 11.35 -6.21
N ALA A 219 -3.71 11.46 -5.76
CA ALA A 219 -2.81 10.31 -5.64
C ALA A 219 -3.31 9.31 -4.58
N ARG A 220 -2.95 8.03 -4.75
CA ARG A 220 -3.42 6.93 -3.89
C ARG A 220 -2.29 6.27 -3.13
N PHE A 221 -2.34 6.37 -1.81
CA PHE A 221 -1.39 5.83 -0.84
C PHE A 221 -2.07 4.74 -0.01
N VAL A 222 -2.25 3.55 -0.59
CA VAL A 222 -2.91 2.43 0.09
C VAL A 222 -1.85 1.46 0.59
N LYS A 223 -1.69 1.32 1.91
CA LYS A 223 -0.68 0.48 2.58
C LYS A 223 0.76 0.84 2.19
N SER A 224 1.00 2.10 1.86
CA SER A 224 2.31 2.63 1.55
C SER A 224 3.05 3.08 2.81
N ASP A 225 4.37 3.03 2.76
CA ASP A 225 5.25 3.60 3.77
C ASP A 225 5.81 4.93 3.26
N LEU A 226 5.69 5.99 4.04
CA LEU A 226 6.21 7.33 3.81
C LEU A 226 6.89 7.84 5.09
N GLY A 227 7.40 6.93 5.95
CA GLY A 227 8.10 7.32 7.17
C GLY A 227 9.28 8.24 6.87
N GLU A 228 9.40 9.35 7.60
CA GLU A 228 10.47 10.36 7.46
C GLU A 228 10.54 10.99 6.05
N ALA A 229 9.47 10.87 5.24
CA ALA A 229 9.42 11.51 3.93
C ALA A 229 9.19 13.02 4.07
N ASP A 230 9.82 13.80 3.19
CA ASP A 230 9.59 15.24 3.09
C ASP A 230 8.43 15.48 2.11
N LEU A 231 7.29 15.93 2.60
CA LEU A 231 6.12 16.34 1.84
C LEU A 231 5.87 17.85 1.99
N SER A 232 6.90 18.62 2.36
CA SER A 232 6.77 20.05 2.58
C SER A 232 6.30 20.76 1.31
N GLU A 233 5.36 21.69 1.45
CA GLU A 233 4.71 22.43 0.37
C GLU A 233 4.03 21.56 -0.71
N ALA A 234 3.86 20.25 -0.49
CA ALA A 234 3.23 19.35 -1.46
C ALA A 234 1.72 19.60 -1.58
N VAL A 235 1.16 19.32 -2.77
CA VAL A 235 -0.28 19.46 -3.05
C VAL A 235 -0.94 18.07 -2.98
N LEU A 236 -1.53 17.75 -1.84
CA LEU A 236 -2.16 16.45 -1.54
C LEU A 236 -3.70 16.51 -1.67
N GLU A 237 -4.21 17.44 -2.46
CA GLU A 237 -5.66 17.66 -2.54
C GLU A 237 -6.37 16.43 -3.13
N ASP A 238 -7.48 16.02 -2.51
CA ASP A 238 -8.23 14.81 -2.85
C ASP A 238 -7.41 13.50 -2.82
N ALA A 239 -6.19 13.51 -2.27
CA ALA A 239 -5.37 12.31 -2.15
C ALA A 239 -5.96 11.34 -1.13
N THR A 240 -5.81 10.04 -1.36
CA THR A 240 -6.33 9.01 -0.46
C THR A 240 -5.19 8.26 0.21
N PHE A 241 -5.22 8.20 1.53
CA PHE A 241 -4.33 7.44 2.39
C PHE A 241 -5.14 6.38 3.13
N GLU A 242 -4.94 5.11 2.78
CA GLU A 242 -5.62 3.99 3.45
C GLU A 242 -4.56 3.07 4.04
N GLU A 243 -4.53 2.96 5.38
CA GLU A 243 -3.52 2.16 6.09
C GLU A 243 -2.07 2.59 5.74
N ALA A 244 -1.88 3.87 5.37
CA ALA A 244 -0.56 4.43 5.08
C ALA A 244 0.19 4.80 6.37
N VAL A 245 1.52 4.66 6.32
CA VAL A 245 2.43 5.03 7.41
C VAL A 245 3.20 6.27 6.99
N MET A 246 3.17 7.33 7.80
CA MET A 246 3.82 8.63 7.57
C MET A 246 4.53 9.08 8.86
N ARG A 247 5.13 8.16 9.61
CA ARG A 247 5.78 8.49 10.90
C ARG A 247 6.93 9.47 10.67
N GLY A 248 6.97 10.59 11.38
CA GLY A 248 8.04 11.58 11.22
C GLY A 248 8.03 12.36 9.89
N ALA A 249 7.01 12.16 9.04
CA ALA A 249 6.96 12.86 7.76
C ALA A 249 6.73 14.37 7.96
N ASP A 250 7.35 15.17 7.10
CA ASP A 250 7.19 16.63 7.12
C ASP A 250 6.08 17.04 6.16
N LEU A 251 4.98 17.62 6.65
CA LEU A 251 3.90 18.17 5.83
C LEU A 251 3.83 19.70 5.92
N SER A 252 4.92 20.36 6.31
CA SER A 252 4.93 21.80 6.51
C SER A 252 4.55 22.54 5.22
N GLY A 253 3.56 23.43 5.28
CA GLY A 253 3.05 24.18 4.12
C GLY A 253 2.26 23.36 3.09
N ALA A 254 2.10 22.05 3.28
CA ALA A 254 1.36 21.16 2.36
C ALA A 254 -0.15 21.45 2.35
N SER A 255 -0.84 21.04 1.28
CA SER A 255 -2.31 21.14 1.14
C SER A 255 -2.98 19.76 1.25
N LEU A 256 -3.73 19.52 2.33
CA LEU A 256 -4.52 18.30 2.57
C LEU A 256 -6.02 18.50 2.29
N VAL A 257 -6.39 19.52 1.51
CA VAL A 257 -7.81 19.83 1.24
C VAL A 257 -8.48 18.67 0.51
N GLY A 258 -9.62 18.18 1.01
CA GLY A 258 -10.33 17.02 0.47
C GLY A 258 -9.62 15.66 0.66
N ALA A 259 -8.41 15.66 1.23
CA ALA A 259 -7.64 14.44 1.41
C ALA A 259 -8.33 13.48 2.39
N ARG A 260 -8.24 12.17 2.12
CA ARG A 260 -8.89 11.13 2.92
C ARG A 260 -7.86 10.22 3.56
N LEU A 261 -7.71 10.35 4.88
CA LEU A 261 -6.82 9.55 5.69
C LEU A 261 -7.64 8.58 6.55
N PHE A 262 -7.63 7.31 6.15
CA PHE A 262 -8.33 6.23 6.83
C PHE A 262 -7.32 5.23 7.39
N ARG A 263 -7.44 4.90 8.68
CA ARG A 263 -6.55 3.92 9.36
C ARG A 263 -5.05 4.22 9.23
N SER A 264 -4.71 5.48 8.97
CA SER A 264 -3.33 5.88 8.68
C SER A 264 -2.59 6.24 9.96
N VAL A 265 -1.26 6.26 9.90
CA VAL A 265 -0.38 6.55 11.03
C VAL A 265 0.49 7.76 10.71
N LEU A 266 0.20 8.89 11.33
CA LEU A 266 0.88 10.18 11.19
C LEU A 266 1.53 10.58 12.52
N ASP A 267 2.09 9.61 13.22
CA ASP A 267 2.75 9.87 14.50
C ASP A 267 4.03 10.68 14.25
N ASN A 268 4.29 11.69 15.09
CA ASN A 268 5.42 12.62 14.97
C ASN A 268 5.49 13.38 13.63
N VAL A 269 4.37 13.53 12.92
CA VAL A 269 4.31 14.35 11.71
C VAL A 269 4.43 15.85 12.04
N HIS A 270 5.06 16.61 11.15
CA HIS A 270 5.14 18.07 11.24
C HIS A 270 4.04 18.74 10.40
N PHE A 271 3.21 19.58 11.04
CA PHE A 271 2.08 20.27 10.40
C PHE A 271 2.18 21.80 10.35
N GLU A 272 3.39 22.36 10.37
CA GLU A 272 3.59 23.81 10.37
C GLU A 272 2.99 24.42 9.10
N GLU A 273 2.04 25.35 9.22
CA GLU A 273 1.34 25.97 8.08
C GLU A 273 0.65 24.99 7.11
N THR A 274 0.44 23.72 7.51
CA THR A 274 -0.30 22.75 6.70
C THR A 274 -1.76 23.17 6.56
N ARG A 275 -2.29 23.12 5.34
CA ARG A 275 -3.67 23.50 5.02
C ARG A 275 -4.59 22.29 5.08
N PHE A 276 -5.61 22.37 5.92
CA PHE A 276 -6.69 21.41 6.05
C PHE A 276 -8.00 22.02 5.54
N GLY A 277 -8.92 21.19 5.08
CA GLY A 277 -10.26 21.61 4.67
C GLY A 277 -10.99 20.47 4.00
N GLU A 278 -12.17 20.11 4.48
CA GLU A 278 -12.87 18.89 4.03
C GLU A 278 -11.99 17.63 4.14
N THR A 279 -10.98 17.65 5.01
CA THR A 279 -10.02 16.56 5.20
C THR A 279 -10.63 15.51 6.13
N TRP A 280 -10.46 14.23 5.79
CA TRP A 280 -11.00 13.12 6.57
C TRP A 280 -9.88 12.46 7.35
N LEU A 281 -9.96 12.52 8.68
CA LEU A 281 -9.00 11.91 9.59
C LEU A 281 -9.77 10.86 10.42
N VAL A 282 -9.95 9.68 9.85
CA VAL A 282 -10.82 8.63 10.40
C VAL A 282 -10.01 7.41 10.80
N ASN A 283 -10.05 7.06 12.10
CA ASN A 283 -9.22 6.03 12.70
C ASN A 283 -7.71 6.27 12.45
N THR A 284 -7.30 7.52 12.43
CA THR A 284 -5.95 7.94 12.08
C THR A 284 -5.19 8.33 13.34
N SER A 285 -3.91 7.98 13.41
CA SER A 285 -3.03 8.34 14.53
C SER A 285 -2.31 9.64 14.22
N LEU A 286 -2.31 10.60 15.13
CA LEU A 286 -1.52 11.84 15.05
C LEU A 286 -0.71 12.01 16.34
N ALA A 287 -0.26 10.90 16.96
CA ALA A 287 0.40 10.94 18.25
C ALA A 287 1.74 11.66 18.13
N GLY A 288 1.99 12.65 18.97
CA GLY A 288 3.23 13.44 18.92
C GLY A 288 3.35 14.35 17.70
N ALA A 289 2.27 14.57 16.94
CA ALA A 289 2.30 15.50 15.81
C ALA A 289 2.67 16.92 16.26
N GLU A 290 3.62 17.52 15.57
CA GLU A 290 4.15 18.85 15.83
C GLU A 290 3.49 19.89 14.89
N GLY A 291 3.62 21.19 15.21
CA GLY A 291 3.06 22.26 14.36
C GLY A 291 1.52 22.35 14.34
N THR A 292 0.80 21.47 15.06
CA THR A 292 -0.68 21.45 15.07
C THR A 292 -1.31 22.79 15.49
N GLY A 293 -0.62 23.59 16.30
CA GLY A 293 -1.06 24.92 16.71
C GLY A 293 -1.11 25.96 15.58
N ASN A 294 -0.30 25.75 14.54
CA ASN A 294 -0.08 26.66 13.42
C ASN A 294 -0.67 26.13 12.09
N SER A 295 -1.40 25.02 12.15
CA SER A 295 -2.12 24.49 10.98
C SER A 295 -3.26 25.44 10.55
N LEU A 296 -3.49 25.52 9.25
CA LEU A 296 -4.47 26.40 8.64
C LEU A 296 -5.72 25.61 8.25
N PHE A 297 -6.91 26.11 8.56
CA PHE A 297 -8.17 25.45 8.23
C PHE A 297 -8.99 26.33 7.28
N LEU A 298 -9.25 25.80 6.08
CA LEU A 298 -10.05 26.44 5.03
C LEU A 298 -11.51 25.98 5.05
N ALA A 299 -11.78 24.82 5.66
CA ALA A 299 -13.11 24.25 5.85
C ALA A 299 -13.11 23.24 7.02
N PRO A 300 -14.28 22.83 7.56
CA PRO A 300 -14.36 21.81 8.59
C PRO A 300 -13.77 20.47 8.14
N CYS A 301 -13.27 19.69 9.10
CA CYS A 301 -12.68 18.38 8.87
C CYS A 301 -13.48 17.28 9.57
N SER A 302 -13.37 16.05 9.09
CA SER A 302 -14.01 14.89 9.71
C SER A 302 -13.04 14.18 10.65
N LEU A 303 -13.31 14.24 11.94
CA LEU A 303 -12.56 13.56 13.00
C LEU A 303 -13.48 12.54 13.70
N ASP A 304 -13.04 11.29 13.79
CA ASP A 304 -13.76 10.29 14.58
C ASP A 304 -13.16 10.13 15.99
N HIS A 305 -13.96 9.57 16.90
CA HIS A 305 -13.52 9.36 18.29
C HIS A 305 -12.25 8.50 18.40
N ARG A 306 -11.98 7.61 17.43
CA ARG A 306 -10.75 6.79 17.42
C ARG A 306 -9.53 7.65 17.11
N THR A 307 -9.62 8.55 16.13
CA THR A 307 -8.56 9.52 15.84
C THR A 307 -8.25 10.37 17.06
N LEU A 308 -9.27 10.90 17.73
CA LEU A 308 -9.09 11.71 18.95
C LEU A 308 -8.37 10.94 20.06
N LEU A 309 -8.71 9.67 20.26
CA LEU A 309 -8.08 8.82 21.28
C LEU A 309 -6.63 8.47 20.99
N ARG A 310 -6.34 8.21 19.72
CA ARG A 310 -5.00 7.85 19.28
C ARG A 310 -4.07 9.06 19.14
N SER A 311 -4.59 10.27 19.34
CA SER A 311 -3.86 11.52 19.12
C SER A 311 -3.84 12.38 20.38
N PRO A 312 -3.24 11.91 21.49
CA PRO A 312 -3.12 12.72 22.69
C PRO A 312 -2.23 13.94 22.41
N GLY A 313 -2.59 15.09 22.99
CA GLY A 313 -1.76 16.30 22.93
C GLY A 313 -1.98 17.20 21.72
N LEU A 314 -2.97 16.92 20.85
CA LEU A 314 -3.34 17.86 19.78
C LEU A 314 -3.71 19.24 20.36
N ALA A 315 -3.22 20.30 19.72
CA ALA A 315 -3.51 21.67 20.13
C ALA A 315 -5.02 21.95 20.12
N LYS A 316 -5.50 22.74 21.09
CA LYS A 316 -6.91 23.17 21.13
C LYS A 316 -7.31 23.90 19.85
N SER A 317 -6.43 24.77 19.32
CA SER A 317 -6.64 25.50 18.08
C SER A 317 -6.82 24.58 16.87
N PHE A 318 -6.08 23.46 16.82
CA PHE A 318 -6.24 22.44 15.78
C PHE A 318 -7.64 21.84 15.80
N LEU A 319 -8.11 21.41 16.99
CA LEU A 319 -9.42 20.78 17.14
C LEU A 319 -10.56 21.76 16.85
N GLN A 320 -10.43 23.01 17.30
CA GLN A 320 -11.37 24.09 16.96
C GLN A 320 -11.38 24.38 15.46
N GLY A 321 -10.21 24.49 14.83
CA GLY A 321 -10.06 24.71 13.39
C GLY A 321 -10.67 23.58 12.57
N ALA A 322 -10.55 22.33 13.02
CA ALA A 322 -11.20 21.17 12.43
C ALA A 322 -12.74 21.21 12.57
N GLY A 323 -13.29 22.11 13.38
CA GLY A 323 -14.74 22.34 13.53
C GLY A 323 -15.35 21.80 14.82
N LEU A 324 -14.55 21.36 15.81
CA LEU A 324 -15.11 20.90 17.09
C LEU A 324 -15.55 22.11 17.95
N PRO A 325 -16.79 22.12 18.45
CA PRO A 325 -17.31 23.22 19.26
C PRO A 325 -16.70 23.22 20.68
N ASP A 326 -16.65 24.39 21.33
CA ASP A 326 -16.04 24.51 22.66
C ASP A 326 -16.68 23.60 23.74
N VAL A 327 -18.00 23.36 23.65
CA VAL A 327 -18.77 22.46 24.53
C VAL A 327 -18.20 21.02 24.52
N PHE A 328 -17.56 20.62 23.42
CA PHE A 328 -16.90 19.32 23.33
C PHE A 328 -15.74 19.21 24.33
N PHE A 329 -14.95 20.27 24.53
CA PHE A 329 -13.82 20.24 25.46
C PHE A 329 -14.28 20.24 26.92
N GLU A 330 -15.38 20.92 27.23
CA GLU A 330 -15.97 20.93 28.57
C GLU A 330 -16.53 19.56 28.97
N SER A 331 -17.16 18.85 28.03
CA SER A 331 -17.75 17.52 28.25
C SER A 331 -16.71 16.40 28.26
N VAL A 332 -15.70 16.46 27.38
CA VAL A 332 -14.63 15.44 27.32
C VAL A 332 -13.64 15.56 28.48
N ALA A 333 -13.35 16.76 28.98
CA ALA A 333 -12.49 16.93 30.16
C ALA A 333 -13.08 16.32 31.44
N GLN A 334 -14.41 16.23 31.54
CA GLN A 334 -15.12 15.60 32.66
C GLN A 334 -15.27 14.08 32.48
N ALA A 335 -15.30 13.62 31.24
CA ALA A 335 -15.49 12.22 30.93
C ALA A 335 -14.14 11.49 30.94
N ARG A 336 -13.86 10.72 32.01
CA ARG A 336 -12.83 9.66 31.98
C ARG A 336 -13.29 8.56 31.04
N VAL A 337 -13.27 8.80 29.73
CA VAL A 337 -13.78 7.82 28.78
C VAL A 337 -12.72 6.75 28.55
N SER A 338 -12.84 5.65 29.28
CA SER A 338 -12.11 4.41 29.03
C SER A 338 -12.85 3.62 27.96
N TYR A 339 -12.42 3.73 26.71
CA TYR A 339 -13.08 3.10 25.56
C TYR A 339 -12.73 1.61 25.45
N CYS A 340 -13.43 0.78 26.23
CA CYS A 340 -13.38 -0.67 26.11
C CYS A 340 -14.46 -1.14 25.10
N ALA A 341 -14.18 -2.16 24.30
CA ALA A 341 -15.12 -2.65 23.29
C ALA A 341 -15.08 -4.17 23.15
N CYS A 342 -16.20 -4.77 22.76
CA CYS A 342 -16.33 -6.20 22.50
C CYS A 342 -17.40 -6.52 21.46
N TYR A 343 -17.32 -7.74 20.92
CA TYR A 343 -18.40 -8.34 20.14
C TYR A 343 -19.14 -9.36 21.02
N LEU A 344 -20.46 -9.50 20.86
CA LEU A 344 -21.26 -10.49 21.57
C LEU A 344 -21.94 -11.42 20.57
N ALA A 345 -21.49 -12.67 20.55
CA ALA A 345 -22.01 -13.73 19.70
C ALA A 345 -23.05 -14.59 20.43
N TYR A 346 -24.16 -14.85 19.75
CA TYR A 346 -25.29 -15.58 20.30
C TYR A 346 -26.10 -16.31 19.22
N SER A 347 -26.92 -17.25 19.65
CA SER A 347 -27.86 -17.95 18.76
C SER A 347 -29.11 -17.10 18.53
N ASN A 348 -29.36 -16.66 17.30
CA ASN A 348 -30.49 -15.77 16.98
C ASN A 348 -31.81 -16.51 16.70
N TYR A 349 -31.82 -17.85 16.77
CA TYR A 349 -33.05 -18.65 16.66
C TYR A 349 -33.64 -19.04 18.03
N SER A 350 -32.95 -18.71 19.13
CA SER A 350 -33.44 -18.85 20.51
C SER A 350 -33.93 -17.50 21.01
N GLY A 351 -35.23 -17.40 21.33
CA GLY A 351 -35.80 -16.20 21.96
C GLY A 351 -35.04 -15.79 23.23
N PRO A 352 -34.76 -16.74 24.16
CA PRO A 352 -33.97 -16.45 25.36
C PRO A 352 -32.56 -15.93 25.10
N ASP A 353 -31.84 -16.47 24.11
CA ASP A 353 -30.46 -16.04 23.81
C ASP A 353 -30.44 -14.62 23.22
N SER A 354 -31.43 -14.27 22.40
CA SER A 354 -31.58 -12.90 21.87
C SER A 354 -31.94 -11.90 22.96
N GLU A 355 -32.88 -12.26 23.84
CA GLU A 355 -33.30 -11.42 24.97
C GLU A 355 -32.12 -11.17 25.94
N LEU A 356 -31.35 -12.21 26.26
CA LEU A 356 -30.13 -12.09 27.06
C LEU A 356 -29.06 -11.23 26.36
N ALA A 357 -28.85 -11.43 25.06
CA ALA A 357 -27.88 -10.66 24.27
C ALA A 357 -28.18 -9.16 24.28
N GLU A 358 -29.43 -8.77 24.05
CA GLU A 358 -29.87 -7.37 24.08
C GLU A 358 -29.69 -6.77 25.48
N ARG A 359 -30.12 -7.49 26.52
CA ARG A 359 -29.98 -7.03 27.92
C ARG A 359 -28.51 -6.87 28.33
N LEU A 360 -27.63 -7.78 27.89
CA LEU A 360 -26.19 -7.69 28.13
C LEU A 360 -25.57 -6.48 27.43
N VAL A 361 -25.98 -6.19 26.19
CA VAL A 361 -25.51 -5.01 25.46
C VAL A 361 -25.85 -3.73 26.22
N GLU A 362 -27.09 -3.59 26.68
CA GLU A 362 -27.50 -2.43 27.46
C GLU A 362 -26.71 -2.29 28.78
N GLY A 363 -26.52 -3.41 29.49
CA GLY A 363 -25.73 -3.44 30.72
C GLY A 363 -24.27 -3.05 30.49
N LEU A 364 -23.65 -3.60 29.45
CA LEU A 364 -22.28 -3.28 29.06
C LEU A 364 -22.12 -1.83 28.62
N HIS A 365 -23.09 -1.28 27.87
CA HIS A 365 -23.10 0.14 27.48
C HIS A 365 -23.17 1.06 28.72
N ARG A 366 -23.97 0.71 29.74
CA ARG A 366 -24.03 1.43 31.02
C ARG A 366 -22.70 1.37 31.78
N GLU A 367 -21.97 0.28 31.67
CA GLU A 367 -20.59 0.12 32.16
C GLU A 367 -19.53 0.81 31.27
N GLY A 368 -19.93 1.53 30.22
CA GLY A 368 -19.04 2.23 29.31
C GLY A 368 -18.30 1.31 28.32
N ILE A 369 -18.77 0.08 28.14
CA ILE A 369 -18.25 -0.89 27.17
C ILE A 369 -19.08 -0.82 25.91
N ARG A 370 -18.41 -0.64 24.76
CA ARG A 370 -19.07 -0.68 23.45
C ARG A 370 -19.23 -2.13 23.02
N CYS A 371 -20.47 -2.58 22.91
CA CYS A 371 -20.78 -3.95 22.52
C CYS A 371 -21.57 -3.98 21.21
N TRP A 372 -21.14 -4.79 20.24
CA TRP A 372 -21.88 -5.06 19.00
C TRP A 372 -22.36 -6.50 18.95
N LEU A 373 -23.64 -6.68 18.58
CA LEU A 373 -24.25 -7.98 18.43
C LEU A 373 -23.76 -8.71 17.17
N VAL A 374 -23.53 -10.01 17.33
CA VAL A 374 -23.20 -10.95 16.25
C VAL A 374 -24.21 -12.09 16.30
N PRO A 375 -25.39 -11.93 15.67
CA PRO A 375 -26.39 -12.98 15.61
C PRO A 375 -25.95 -14.12 14.69
N TYR A 376 -26.18 -15.37 15.11
CA TYR A 376 -26.03 -16.56 14.26
C TYR A 376 -27.42 -17.15 13.92
N GLU A 377 -27.78 -17.12 12.64
CA GLU A 377 -29.14 -17.39 12.14
C GLU A 377 -29.46 -18.87 11.90
N SER A 378 -28.47 -19.78 11.84
CA SER A 378 -28.72 -21.22 11.69
C SER A 378 -27.59 -22.09 12.25
N ARG A 379 -27.85 -23.40 12.45
CA ARG A 379 -26.85 -24.39 12.90
C ARG A 379 -25.76 -24.69 11.86
N GLU A 380 -26.02 -24.46 10.57
CA GLU A 380 -25.15 -24.90 9.45
C GLU A 380 -24.41 -23.77 8.72
N GLN A 381 -24.68 -22.49 8.99
CA GLN A 381 -23.98 -21.37 8.34
C GLN A 381 -22.61 -21.07 8.99
N ALA A 382 -21.67 -22.01 8.87
CA ALA A 382 -20.32 -21.89 9.46
C ALA A 382 -19.26 -21.28 8.50
N GLY A 383 -19.52 -21.17 7.20
CA GLY A 383 -18.45 -20.91 6.21
C GLY A 383 -18.23 -19.45 5.75
N ALA A 384 -19.26 -18.80 5.22
CA ALA A 384 -19.09 -17.58 4.43
C ALA A 384 -19.25 -16.27 5.22
N GLN A 385 -20.25 -16.17 6.11
CA GLN A 385 -20.42 -15.00 6.99
C GLN A 385 -19.32 -14.94 8.08
N ASN A 386 -18.88 -16.09 8.58
CA ASN A 386 -17.85 -16.23 9.62
C ASN A 386 -16.48 -15.66 9.21
N ARG A 387 -16.05 -15.88 7.95
CA ARG A 387 -14.75 -15.35 7.48
C ARG A 387 -14.75 -13.84 7.31
N ILE A 388 -15.89 -13.25 6.96
CA ILE A 388 -16.03 -11.80 6.73
C ILE A 388 -16.17 -11.06 8.06
N ALA A 389 -16.89 -11.63 9.03
CA ALA A 389 -16.99 -11.07 10.38
C ALA A 389 -15.64 -11.19 11.12
N ASN A 390 -14.99 -12.36 11.12
CA ASN A 390 -13.77 -12.60 11.88
C ASN A 390 -12.55 -11.83 11.37
N ASN A 391 -12.46 -11.55 10.06
CA ASN A 391 -11.40 -10.68 9.51
C ASN A 391 -11.62 -9.18 9.80
N ARG A 392 -12.81 -8.76 10.26
CA ARG A 392 -13.15 -7.35 10.53
C ARG A 392 -13.13 -6.99 12.02
N ARG A 393 -13.20 -7.97 12.93
CA ARG A 393 -13.31 -7.77 14.40
C ARG A 393 -12.02 -7.39 15.12
N GLY A 394 -10.88 -7.31 14.43
CA GLY A 394 -9.60 -6.88 15.02
C GLY A 394 -9.10 -7.80 16.15
N LEU A 395 -8.59 -7.21 17.23
CA LEU A 395 -8.12 -7.90 18.45
C LEU A 395 -9.04 -7.65 19.66
N GLU A 396 -10.25 -7.15 19.39
CA GLU A 396 -11.25 -6.88 20.40
C GLU A 396 -11.80 -8.19 21.02
N PRO A 397 -12.07 -8.24 22.34
CA PRO A 397 -12.66 -9.41 22.98
C PRO A 397 -14.02 -9.83 22.37
N LEU A 398 -14.21 -11.14 22.26
CA LEU A 398 -15.46 -11.79 21.86
C LEU A 398 -16.14 -12.42 23.07
N VAL A 399 -17.31 -11.92 23.41
CA VAL A 399 -18.23 -12.54 24.37
C VAL A 399 -19.07 -13.58 23.63
N VAL A 400 -19.16 -14.80 24.15
CA VAL A 400 -19.99 -15.87 23.57
C VAL A 400 -21.06 -16.31 24.56
N ILE A 401 -22.33 -16.26 24.17
CA ILE A 401 -23.43 -16.83 24.97
C ILE A 401 -23.44 -18.35 24.77
N VAL A 402 -23.15 -19.07 25.85
CA VAL A 402 -23.17 -20.52 25.93
C VAL A 402 -24.48 -20.95 26.58
N SER A 403 -25.34 -21.53 25.78
CA SER A 403 -26.69 -21.99 26.14
C SER A 403 -26.89 -23.42 25.63
N PRO A 404 -27.98 -24.11 26.01
CA PRO A 404 -28.29 -25.42 25.46
C PRO A 404 -28.45 -25.38 23.93
N HIS A 405 -28.75 -24.21 23.36
CA HIS A 405 -28.91 -24.00 21.92
C HIS A 405 -27.60 -23.79 21.17
N SER A 406 -26.57 -23.23 21.83
CA SER A 406 -25.29 -22.90 21.23
C SER A 406 -24.17 -23.89 21.53
N LEU A 407 -24.22 -24.61 22.66
CA LEU A 407 -23.13 -25.50 23.13
C LEU A 407 -22.68 -26.50 22.06
N TYR A 408 -23.61 -27.12 21.35
CA TYR A 408 -23.32 -28.12 20.32
C TYR A 408 -23.36 -27.57 18.88
N SER A 409 -23.29 -26.25 18.72
CA SER A 409 -23.30 -25.62 17.40
C SER A 409 -21.90 -25.55 16.77
N ASP A 410 -21.84 -25.68 15.44
CA ASP A 410 -20.58 -25.57 14.70
C ASP A 410 -19.96 -24.18 14.80
N TRP A 411 -20.79 -23.13 14.89
CA TRP A 411 -20.30 -21.76 15.00
C TRP A 411 -19.58 -21.53 16.34
N LEU A 412 -20.12 -22.01 17.46
CA LEU A 412 -19.51 -21.81 18.77
C LEU A 412 -18.16 -22.53 18.83
N LYS A 413 -18.10 -23.77 18.33
CA LYS A 413 -16.86 -24.52 18.21
C LYS A 413 -15.83 -23.77 17.35
N SER A 414 -16.25 -23.20 16.23
CA SER A 414 -15.40 -22.41 15.33
C SER A 414 -14.85 -21.14 15.98
N GLU A 415 -15.69 -20.37 16.68
CA GLU A 415 -15.27 -19.13 17.35
C GLU A 415 -14.30 -19.41 18.51
N VAL A 416 -14.56 -20.46 19.30
CA VAL A 416 -13.68 -20.87 20.40
C VAL A 416 -12.32 -21.34 19.88
N LEU A 417 -12.29 -22.17 18.82
CA LEU A 417 -11.06 -22.60 18.17
C LEU A 417 -10.26 -21.42 17.62
N HIS A 418 -10.91 -20.54 16.85
CA HIS A 418 -10.26 -19.35 16.30
C HIS A 418 -9.67 -18.49 17.42
N GLY A 419 -10.51 -18.10 18.38
CA GLY A 419 -10.10 -17.20 19.44
C GLY A 419 -9.01 -17.78 20.34
N TYR A 420 -8.96 -19.10 20.55
CA TYR A 420 -7.86 -19.77 21.24
C TYR A 420 -6.53 -19.59 20.51
N PHE A 421 -6.47 -19.89 19.21
CA PHE A 421 -5.24 -19.73 18.44
C PHE A 421 -4.81 -18.26 18.29
N LEU A 422 -5.77 -17.33 18.22
CA LEU A 422 -5.48 -15.91 18.21
C LEU A 422 -4.94 -15.45 19.57
N ALA A 423 -5.54 -15.90 20.67
CA ALA A 423 -5.08 -15.61 22.03
C ALA A 423 -3.63 -16.07 22.27
N GLN A 424 -3.25 -17.24 21.75
CA GLN A 424 -1.87 -17.74 21.82
C GLN A 424 -0.87 -16.85 21.07
N LYS A 425 -1.28 -16.25 19.94
CA LYS A 425 -0.43 -15.32 19.18
C LYS A 425 -0.25 -13.98 19.89
N VAL A 426 -1.29 -13.49 20.56
CA VAL A 426 -1.31 -12.14 21.16
C VAL A 426 -0.95 -12.16 22.65
N GLY A 427 -0.83 -13.35 23.26
CA GLY A 427 -0.46 -13.51 24.67
C GLY A 427 -1.53 -13.08 25.66
N ARG A 428 -2.81 -13.02 25.23
CA ARG A 428 -3.94 -12.61 26.08
C ARG A 428 -5.23 -13.31 25.68
N ARG A 429 -6.16 -13.46 26.62
CA ARG A 429 -7.46 -14.08 26.37
C ARG A 429 -8.36 -13.16 25.54
N LEU A 430 -8.95 -13.71 24.48
CA LEU A 430 -9.84 -12.96 23.59
C LEU A 430 -11.28 -13.49 23.57
N VAL A 431 -11.54 -14.72 24.03
CA VAL A 431 -12.90 -15.27 24.11
C VAL A 431 -13.35 -15.36 25.57
N LEU A 432 -14.51 -14.77 25.85
CA LEU A 432 -15.12 -14.68 27.16
C LEU A 432 -16.51 -15.36 27.12
N PRO A 433 -16.67 -16.56 27.69
CA PRO A 433 -17.98 -17.19 27.75
C PRO A 433 -18.89 -16.49 28.76
N VAL A 434 -20.18 -16.51 28.46
CA VAL A 434 -21.28 -16.21 29.37
C VAL A 434 -22.21 -17.42 29.33
N SER A 435 -22.31 -18.16 30.43
CA SER A 435 -23.06 -19.42 30.46
C SER A 435 -24.44 -19.23 31.08
N VAL A 436 -25.46 -19.78 30.44
CA VAL A 436 -26.79 -20.01 31.04
C VAL A 436 -27.03 -21.49 31.37
N LEU A 437 -25.97 -22.30 31.29
CA LEU A 437 -25.96 -23.72 31.67
C LEU A 437 -25.66 -23.88 33.16
N ASP A 438 -26.09 -25.02 33.71
CA ASP A 438 -25.57 -25.51 34.99
C ASP A 438 -24.08 -25.88 34.86
N ASP A 439 -23.31 -25.71 35.94
CA ASP A 439 -21.83 -25.76 35.93
C ASP A 439 -21.25 -27.06 35.34
N ASP A 440 -22.00 -28.18 35.41
CA ASP A 440 -21.55 -29.50 34.98
C ASP A 440 -21.49 -29.67 33.45
N GLU A 441 -22.40 -29.06 32.67
CA GLU A 441 -22.46 -29.28 31.21
C GLU A 441 -21.30 -28.60 30.47
N LEU A 442 -20.85 -27.44 30.94
CA LEU A 442 -19.71 -26.74 30.36
C LEU A 442 -18.38 -27.41 30.73
N ALA A 443 -18.32 -28.07 31.89
CA ALA A 443 -17.12 -28.76 32.35
C ALA A 443 -16.73 -29.95 31.45
N GLU A 444 -17.73 -30.61 30.84
CA GLU A 444 -17.53 -31.78 29.97
C GLU A 444 -17.37 -31.42 28.48
N TRP A 445 -17.74 -30.20 28.08
CA TRP A 445 -17.70 -29.79 26.67
C TRP A 445 -16.28 -29.61 26.13
N GLN A 446 -16.04 -30.11 24.91
CA GLN A 446 -14.73 -30.06 24.24
C GLN A 446 -14.80 -29.44 22.84
N ALA A 447 -13.80 -28.61 22.52
CA ALA A 447 -13.58 -28.01 21.22
C ALA A 447 -12.21 -28.44 20.69
N VAL A 448 -12.11 -29.70 20.26
CA VAL A 448 -10.85 -30.28 19.78
C VAL A 448 -10.56 -29.84 18.35
N ASP A 449 -9.38 -29.27 18.11
CA ASP A 449 -8.86 -28.99 16.78
C ASP A 449 -8.47 -30.32 16.09
N PRO A 450 -9.06 -30.65 14.92
CA PRO A 450 -8.81 -31.93 14.27
C PRO A 450 -7.38 -32.09 13.75
N LYS A 451 -6.59 -31.01 13.62
CA LYS A 451 -5.21 -31.07 13.12
C LYS A 451 -4.18 -31.25 14.23
N SER A 452 -4.30 -30.48 15.31
CA SER A 452 -3.35 -30.46 16.42
C SER A 452 -3.77 -31.33 17.61
N GLY A 453 -5.04 -31.74 17.69
CA GLY A 453 -5.59 -32.48 18.83
C GLY A 453 -5.77 -31.64 20.08
N VAL A 454 -5.51 -30.33 20.02
CA VAL A 454 -5.64 -29.41 21.15
C VAL A 454 -7.12 -29.13 21.44
N ASP A 455 -7.53 -29.24 22.71
CA ASP A 455 -8.84 -28.81 23.17
C ASP A 455 -8.84 -27.30 23.49
N ALA A 456 -9.46 -26.50 22.63
CA ALA A 456 -9.59 -25.05 22.83
C ALA A 456 -10.62 -24.68 23.91
N ALA A 457 -11.51 -25.61 24.31
CA ALA A 457 -12.53 -25.36 25.32
C ALA A 457 -11.97 -25.24 26.75
N VAL A 458 -10.70 -25.59 26.97
CA VAL A 458 -9.97 -25.31 28.22
C VAL A 458 -10.11 -23.83 28.62
N SER A 459 -10.00 -22.94 27.63
CA SER A 459 -10.17 -21.49 27.81
C SER A 459 -11.57 -21.07 28.24
N MET A 460 -12.59 -21.90 28.01
CA MET A 460 -13.95 -21.66 28.48
C MET A 460 -14.11 -22.10 29.94
N ARG A 461 -13.53 -23.25 30.31
CA ARG A 461 -13.66 -23.87 31.64
C ARG A 461 -12.84 -23.16 32.73
N GLU A 462 -11.59 -22.82 32.45
CA GLU A 462 -10.67 -22.24 33.46
C GLU A 462 -10.88 -20.74 33.70
N GLY A 463 -11.83 -20.14 32.96
CA GLY A 463 -11.96 -18.69 32.82
C GLY A 463 -12.92 -17.98 33.79
N GLY A 464 -13.45 -18.70 34.78
CA GLY A 464 -14.40 -18.21 35.77
C GLY A 464 -15.71 -17.68 35.17
N VAL A 465 -16.31 -18.38 34.23
CA VAL A 465 -17.50 -17.96 33.47
C VAL A 465 -18.53 -17.24 34.36
N PRO A 466 -18.96 -16.00 34.04
CA PRO A 466 -20.09 -15.41 34.73
C PRO A 466 -21.31 -16.31 34.50
N SER A 467 -21.78 -16.97 35.55
CA SER A 467 -23.04 -17.70 35.50
C SER A 467 -24.18 -16.69 35.35
N MET A 468 -25.01 -16.93 34.35
CA MET A 468 -26.19 -16.13 34.04
C MET A 468 -27.46 -16.97 34.17
N GLY A 469 -27.49 -18.01 35.02
CA GLY A 469 -28.70 -18.83 35.22
C GLY A 469 -29.93 -18.02 35.67
N GLU A 470 -29.71 -17.01 36.50
CA GLU A 470 -30.74 -16.12 37.06
C GLU A 470 -30.75 -14.72 36.38
N TRP A 471 -30.37 -14.65 35.11
CA TRP A 471 -30.23 -13.39 34.36
C TRP A 471 -31.50 -12.54 34.26
N ARG A 472 -32.66 -13.11 34.61
CA ARG A 472 -33.93 -12.37 34.69
C ARG A 472 -34.03 -11.51 35.95
N GLU A 473 -33.28 -11.81 36.99
CA GLU A 473 -33.25 -11.05 38.25
C GLU A 473 -32.30 -9.85 38.16
N ASP A 474 -32.83 -8.64 38.41
CA ASP A 474 -32.12 -7.38 38.14
C ASP A 474 -30.81 -7.21 38.93
N GLU A 475 -30.79 -7.56 40.22
CA GLU A 475 -29.61 -7.35 41.07
C GLU A 475 -28.46 -8.29 40.70
N LEU A 476 -28.77 -9.58 40.50
CA LEU A 476 -27.80 -10.59 40.11
C LEU A 476 -27.28 -10.34 38.69
N PHE A 477 -28.16 -9.93 37.79
CA PHE A 477 -27.78 -9.54 36.44
C PHE A 477 -26.82 -8.34 36.44
N ALA A 478 -27.10 -7.29 37.22
CA ALA A 478 -26.23 -6.12 37.31
C ALA A 478 -24.83 -6.47 37.85
N PHE A 479 -24.75 -7.35 38.86
CA PHE A 479 -23.47 -7.85 39.37
C PHE A 479 -22.69 -8.63 38.32
N ALA A 480 -23.37 -9.53 37.60
CA ALA A 480 -22.76 -10.35 36.56
C ALA A 480 -22.27 -9.51 35.36
N VAL A 481 -23.02 -8.49 34.95
CA VAL A 481 -22.62 -7.50 33.94
C VAL A 481 -21.36 -6.76 34.36
N LYS A 482 -21.27 -6.31 35.62
CA LYS A 482 -20.09 -5.59 36.12
C LYS A 482 -18.84 -6.49 36.12
N ASN A 483 -18.98 -7.74 36.54
CA ASN A 483 -17.90 -8.73 36.51
C ASN A 483 -17.44 -9.01 35.06
N LEU A 484 -18.40 -9.23 34.15
CA LEU A 484 -18.11 -9.37 32.73
C LEU A 484 -17.39 -8.14 32.17
N ALA A 485 -17.81 -6.93 32.57
CA ALA A 485 -17.19 -5.68 32.14
C ALA A 485 -15.72 -5.59 32.56
N ASP A 486 -15.39 -5.95 33.79
CA ASP A 486 -14.02 -5.99 34.28
C ASP A 486 -13.15 -7.00 33.53
N LYS A 487 -13.72 -8.17 33.16
CA LYS A 487 -13.04 -9.16 32.33
C LYS A 487 -12.79 -8.69 30.91
N ILE A 488 -13.75 -8.01 30.30
CA ILE A 488 -13.57 -7.42 28.97
C ILE A 488 -12.47 -6.35 29.04
N ARG A 489 -12.48 -5.48 30.06
CA ARG A 489 -11.42 -4.48 30.28
C ARG A 489 -10.05 -5.13 30.48
N ALA A 490 -9.96 -6.25 31.20
CA ALA A 490 -8.72 -7.00 31.37
C ALA A 490 -8.24 -7.64 30.06
N ALA A 491 -9.15 -8.23 29.28
CA ALA A 491 -8.86 -8.81 27.97
C ALA A 491 -8.40 -7.73 26.96
N ALA A 492 -8.97 -6.52 27.02
CA ALA A 492 -8.62 -5.41 26.13
C ALA A 492 -7.29 -4.70 26.47
N LYS A 493 -6.68 -4.94 27.65
CA LYS A 493 -5.50 -4.20 28.15
C LYS A 493 -4.11 -4.71 27.71
N GLY A 494 -4.04 -5.71 26.84
CA GLY A 494 -2.80 -6.11 26.15
C GLY A 494 -2.70 -5.50 24.76
#